data_AF-W2SND4-F1
#
_entry.id   AF-W2SND4-F1
#
_cell.length_a   1.000
_cell.length_b   1.000
_cell.length_c   1.000
_cell.angle_alpha   90.00
_cell.angle_beta   90.00
_cell.angle_gamma   90.00
#
_symmetry.space_group_name_H-M   'P 1'
#
loop_
_entity.id
_entity.type
_entity.pdbx_description
1 polymer ?
#
loop_
_entity_poly.entity_id
_entity_poly.type
_entity_poly.pdbx_seq_one_letter_code
_entity_poly.pdbx_strand_id
1 'polypeptide(L)'
;MYNLPLPYSYCQQSPCYSDGDDRAYKKKRSEITGKQRVAANERERKRMNSINRGFEHLRQRLPTMSQDKKLSKVDTLKGAIQYIRELQALLEQELPTNSLGKHKLLINNTPEGGQQEFFFKKT
;
A
#
# COMPACT_ATOMS: atom_id res chain seq x y z
N MET A 1 8.75 26.68 58.14
CA MET A 1 9.94 26.67 57.26
C MET A 1 9.50 26.22 55.89
N TYR A 2 9.44 27.13 54.93
CA TYR A 2 8.98 26.86 53.57
C TYR A 2 9.99 25.97 52.84
N ASN A 3 9.57 24.78 52.41
CA ASN A 3 10.35 23.97 51.48
C ASN A 3 10.11 24.49 50.06
N LEU A 4 11.07 25.26 49.55
CA LEU A 4 11.09 25.72 48.17
C LEU A 4 11.57 24.57 47.27
N PRO A 5 10.84 24.16 46.22
CA PRO A 5 11.32 23.13 45.31
C PRO A 5 12.57 23.65 44.59
N LEU A 6 13.63 22.84 44.62
CA LEU A 6 14.88 23.11 43.92
C LEU A 6 14.61 23.40 42.44
N PRO A 7 15.26 24.42 41.85
CA PRO A 7 14.99 24.84 40.49
C PRO A 7 15.45 23.75 39.52
N TYR A 8 14.49 23.26 38.74
CA TYR A 8 14.61 22.64 37.43
C TYR A 8 16.04 22.18 37.06
N SER A 9 16.32 20.89 37.25
CA SER A 9 17.54 20.26 36.72
C SER A 9 17.48 20.27 35.20
N TYR A 10 18.05 21.32 34.59
CA TYR A 10 18.34 21.33 33.17
C TYR A 10 19.28 20.15 32.88
N CYS A 11 18.86 19.22 32.02
CA CYS A 11 19.71 18.13 31.55
C CYS A 11 20.93 18.75 30.83
N GLN A 12 22.09 18.78 31.48
CA GLN A 12 23.32 19.40 30.99
C GLN A 12 24.01 18.57 29.89
N GLN A 13 23.29 18.24 28.84
CA GLN A 13 23.87 17.79 27.58
C GLN A 13 23.51 18.78 26.48
N SER A 14 23.77 20.06 26.77
CA SER A 14 23.99 21.05 25.74
C SER A 14 25.48 21.01 25.38
N PRO A 15 25.86 20.56 24.17
CA PRO A 15 27.24 20.65 23.71
C PRO A 15 27.64 22.13 23.71
N CYS A 16 28.79 22.45 24.28
CA CYS A 16 29.37 23.78 24.28
C CYS A 16 29.33 24.40 22.88
N TYR A 17 28.58 25.50 22.72
CA TYR A 17 28.47 26.25 21.47
C TYR A 17 29.81 26.95 21.21
N SER A 18 30.56 26.43 20.25
CA SER A 18 31.64 27.15 19.59
C SER A 18 31.07 27.75 18.31
N ASP A 19 31.08 29.08 18.20
CA ASP A 19 30.49 29.89 17.11
C ASP A 19 31.05 29.63 15.67
N GLY A 20 31.86 28.58 15.48
CA GLY A 20 32.51 28.26 14.20
C GLY A 20 31.95 27.07 13.42
N ASP A 21 31.17 26.16 14.04
CA ASP A 21 30.90 24.82 13.48
C ASP A 21 29.43 24.49 13.18
N ASP A 22 28.51 25.45 13.37
CA ASP A 22 27.07 25.25 13.19
C ASP A 22 26.67 24.75 11.79
N ARG A 23 27.40 25.18 10.76
CA ARG A 23 27.14 24.77 9.37
C ARG A 23 27.53 23.31 9.12
N ALA A 24 28.63 22.86 9.71
CA ALA A 24 29.10 21.47 9.60
C ALA A 24 28.19 20.51 10.39
N TYR A 25 27.77 20.90 11.60
CA TYR A 25 26.81 20.13 12.40
C TYR A 25 25.44 20.02 11.71
N LYS A 26 24.88 21.12 11.19
CA LYS A 26 23.62 21.10 10.42
C LYS A 26 23.72 20.22 9.18
N LYS A 27 24.85 20.26 8.45
CA LYS A 27 25.09 19.39 7.29
C LYS A 27 25.12 17.91 7.69
N LYS A 28 25.89 17.54 8.71
CA LYS A 28 25.97 16.16 9.20
C LYS A 28 24.62 15.64 9.68
N ARG A 29 23.84 16.47 10.39
CA ARG A 29 22.48 16.14 10.81
C ARG A 29 21.55 15.92 9.61
N SER A 30 21.58 16.80 8.60
CA SER A 30 20.78 16.64 7.38
C SER A 30 21.14 15.36 6.60
N GLU A 31 22.42 14.97 6.61
CA GLU A 31 22.90 13.75 5.96
C GLU A 31 22.44 12.49 6.70
N ILE A 32 22.48 12.50 8.04
CA ILE A 32 21.95 11.41 8.87
C ILE A 32 20.44 11.27 8.64
N THR A 33 19.68 12.38 8.69
CA THR A 33 18.24 12.38 8.40
C THR A 33 17.96 11.90 6.97
N GLY A 34 18.82 12.25 6.01
CA GLY A 34 18.78 11.76 4.63
C GLY A 34 18.95 10.24 4.54
N LYS A 35 19.98 9.69 5.19
CA LYS A 35 20.25 8.24 5.24
C LYS A 35 19.11 7.47 5.92
N GLN A 36 18.57 8.02 7.02
CA GLN A 36 17.42 7.45 7.71
C GLN A 36 16.16 7.44 6.83
N ARG A 37 15.91 8.52 6.10
CA ARG A 37 14.80 8.62 5.14
C ARG A 37 14.94 7.59 4.01
N VAL A 38 16.13 7.44 3.44
CA VAL A 38 16.40 6.42 2.40
C VAL A 38 16.16 5.01 2.96
N ALA A 39 16.67 4.72 4.15
CA ALA A 39 16.45 3.43 4.80
C ALA A 39 14.96 3.17 5.11
N ALA A 40 14.21 4.19 5.50
CA ALA A 40 12.76 4.09 5.72
C ALA A 40 12.00 3.81 4.42
N ASN A 41 12.32 4.55 3.35
CA ASN A 41 11.71 4.35 2.03
C ASN A 41 11.98 2.93 1.48
N GLU A 42 13.21 2.41 1.67
CA GLU A 42 13.54 1.06 1.24
C GLU A 42 12.77 0.00 2.03
N ARG A 43 12.56 0.19 3.33
CA ARG A 43 11.70 -0.70 4.13
C ARG A 43 10.26 -0.69 3.64
N GLU A 44 9.70 0.49 3.35
CA GLU A 44 8.33 0.58 2.84
C GLU A 44 8.20 -0.04 1.45
N ARG A 45 9.20 0.14 0.59
CA ARG A 45 9.26 -0.52 -0.72
C ARG A 45 9.24 -2.04 -0.57
N LYS A 46 10.04 -2.60 0.35
CA LYS A 46 10.05 -4.04 0.64
C LYS A 46 8.70 -4.53 1.18
N ARG A 47 8.07 -3.77 2.08
CA ARG A 47 6.72 -4.07 2.59
C ARG A 47 5.70 -4.11 1.46
N MET A 48 5.69 -3.09 0.60
CA MET A 48 4.78 -3.01 -0.55
C MET A 48 5.03 -4.14 -1.57
N ASN A 49 6.30 -4.52 -1.79
CA ASN A 49 6.64 -5.65 -2.65
C ASN A 49 6.07 -6.97 -2.11
N SER A 50 6.12 -7.20 -0.80
CA SER A 50 5.50 -8.38 -0.18
C SER A 50 3.98 -8.40 -0.37
N ILE A 51 3.31 -7.25 -0.18
CA ILE A 51 1.86 -7.11 -0.42
C ILE A 51 1.52 -7.38 -1.89
N ASN A 52 2.26 -6.78 -2.81
CA ASN A 52 2.02 -6.94 -4.25
C ASN A 52 2.24 -8.40 -4.71
N ARG A 53 3.21 -9.12 -4.12
CA ARG A 53 3.36 -10.56 -4.32
C ARG A 53 2.11 -11.31 -3.84
N GLY A 54 1.60 -11.00 -2.64
CA GLY A 54 0.34 -11.57 -2.16
C GLY A 54 -0.84 -11.36 -3.12
N PHE A 55 -0.98 -10.17 -3.69
CA PHE A 55 -1.99 -9.89 -4.73
C PHE A 55 -1.82 -10.74 -5.99
N GLU A 56 -0.58 -10.94 -6.44
CA GLU A 56 -0.31 -11.79 -7.61
C GLU A 56 -0.68 -13.26 -7.35
N HIS A 57 -0.32 -13.78 -6.17
CA HIS A 57 -0.71 -15.13 -5.75
C HIS A 57 -2.23 -15.28 -5.69
N LEU A 58 -2.94 -14.25 -5.21
CA LEU A 58 -4.40 -14.25 -5.20
C LEU A 58 -4.96 -14.32 -6.62
N ARG A 59 -4.46 -13.51 -7.57
CA ARG A 59 -4.91 -13.54 -8.97
C ARG A 59 -4.75 -14.91 -9.62
N GLN A 60 -3.65 -15.61 -9.34
CA GLN A 60 -3.41 -16.97 -9.87
C GLN A 60 -4.45 -18.00 -9.40
N ARG A 61 -5.15 -17.74 -8.29
CA ARG A 61 -6.22 -18.61 -7.77
C ARG A 61 -7.61 -18.21 -8.27
N LEU A 62 -7.75 -17.07 -8.93
CA LEU A 62 -9.04 -16.62 -9.44
C LEU A 62 -9.32 -17.23 -10.82
N PRO A 63 -10.53 -17.78 -11.04
CA PRO A 63 -10.96 -18.26 -12.35
C PRO A 63 -11.13 -17.05 -13.30
N THR A 64 -10.12 -16.81 -14.16
CA THR A 64 -10.07 -15.66 -15.06
C THR A 64 -9.91 -16.11 -16.50
N MET A 65 -10.62 -15.47 -17.44
CA MET A 65 -10.63 -15.83 -18.86
C MET A 65 -9.44 -15.29 -19.67
N SER A 66 -8.76 -14.28 -19.14
CA SER A 66 -7.61 -13.65 -19.80
C SER A 66 -6.39 -13.78 -18.90
N GLN A 67 -5.60 -14.83 -19.12
CA GLN A 67 -4.35 -15.05 -18.36
C GLN A 67 -3.31 -13.94 -18.61
N ASP A 68 -3.45 -13.22 -19.72
CA ASP A 68 -2.49 -12.18 -20.13
C ASP A 68 -2.76 -10.82 -19.46
N LYS A 69 -3.96 -10.58 -18.93
CA LYS A 69 -4.33 -9.28 -18.33
C LYS A 69 -4.41 -9.35 -16.82
N LYS A 70 -3.54 -8.59 -16.14
CA LYS A 70 -3.56 -8.45 -14.68
C LYS A 70 -4.80 -7.70 -14.20
N LEU A 71 -5.56 -8.31 -13.28
CA LEU A 71 -6.70 -7.68 -12.62
C LEU A 71 -6.27 -6.50 -11.73
N SER A 72 -7.11 -5.46 -11.66
CA SER A 72 -6.92 -4.35 -10.72
C SER A 72 -6.99 -4.85 -9.27
N LYS A 73 -6.47 -4.09 -8.29
CA LYS A 73 -6.54 -4.49 -6.87
C LYS A 73 -8.00 -4.67 -6.42
N VAL A 74 -8.88 -3.75 -6.83
CA VAL A 74 -10.30 -3.80 -6.48
C VAL A 74 -10.98 -5.01 -7.10
N ASP A 75 -10.75 -5.27 -8.39
CA ASP A 75 -11.38 -6.41 -9.08
C ASP A 75 -10.85 -7.74 -8.57
N THR A 76 -9.57 -7.81 -8.20
CA THR A 76 -8.97 -8.98 -7.56
C THR A 76 -9.68 -9.29 -6.23
N LEU A 77 -9.95 -8.27 -5.40
CA LEU A 77 -10.66 -8.47 -4.13
C LEU A 77 -12.13 -8.85 -4.34
N LYS A 78 -12.84 -8.18 -5.25
CA LYS A 78 -14.23 -8.50 -5.59
C LYS A 78 -14.36 -9.92 -6.12
N GLY A 79 -13.48 -10.31 -7.06
CA GLY A 79 -13.43 -11.65 -7.63
C GLY A 79 -13.15 -12.71 -6.57
N ALA A 80 -12.25 -12.45 -5.62
CA ALA A 80 -11.96 -13.40 -4.53
C ALA A 80 -13.17 -13.64 -3.61
N ILE A 81 -13.88 -12.58 -3.21
CA ILE A 81 -15.09 -12.69 -2.38
C ILE A 81 -16.16 -13.51 -3.11
N GLN A 82 -16.39 -13.19 -4.39
CA GLN A 82 -17.37 -13.88 -5.20
C GLN A 82 -17.01 -15.36 -5.38
N TYR A 83 -15.74 -15.65 -5.66
CA TYR A 83 -15.29 -17.02 -5.86
C TYR A 83 -15.42 -17.88 -4.61
N ILE A 84 -15.12 -17.34 -3.42
CA ILE A 84 -15.35 -18.04 -2.15
C ILE A 84 -16.84 -18.39 -1.99
N ARG A 85 -17.75 -17.44 -2.25
CA ARG A 85 -19.20 -17.67 -2.15
C ARG A 85 -19.69 -18.73 -3.12
N GLU A 86 -19.16 -18.75 -4.33
CA GLU A 86 -19.51 -19.77 -5.33
C GLU A 86 -19.03 -21.15 -4.91
N LEU A 87 -17.80 -21.27 -4.41
CA LEU A 87 -17.29 -22.54 -3.90
C LEU A 87 -18.11 -23.02 -2.69
N GLN A 88 -18.53 -22.13 -1.79
CA GLN A 88 -19.43 -22.45 -0.67
C GLN A 88 -20.78 -22.96 -1.18
N ALA A 89 -21.39 -22.25 -2.13
CA ALA A 89 -22.66 -22.67 -2.73
C ALA A 89 -22.55 -24.02 -3.43
N LEU A 90 -21.45 -24.30 -4.14
CA LEU A 90 -21.22 -25.60 -4.78
C LEU A 90 -21.10 -26.74 -3.78
N LEU A 91 -20.50 -26.50 -2.62
CA LEU A 91 -20.42 -27.48 -1.54
C LEU A 91 -21.76 -27.67 -0.83
N GLU A 92 -22.60 -26.63 -0.78
CA GLU A 92 -23.94 -26.65 -0.16
C GLU A 92 -25.04 -27.17 -1.10
N GLN A 93 -24.84 -27.13 -2.43
CA GLN A 93 -25.82 -27.57 -3.45
C GLN A 93 -25.93 -29.11 -3.63
N GLU A 94 -25.74 -29.86 -2.54
CA GLU A 94 -26.61 -31.01 -2.22
C GLU A 94 -28.08 -30.56 -1.94
N LEU A 95 -28.44 -29.29 -2.12
CA LEU A 95 -29.83 -28.81 -2.20
C LEU A 95 -30.05 -27.80 -3.35
N PRO A 96 -31.17 -27.91 -4.11
CA PRO A 96 -31.33 -27.21 -5.38
C PRO A 96 -31.84 -25.79 -5.17
N THR A 97 -31.04 -24.79 -5.53
CA THR A 97 -31.59 -23.45 -5.81
C THR A 97 -31.20 -23.04 -7.22
N ASN A 98 -32.18 -23.30 -8.08
CA ASN A 98 -32.37 -22.79 -9.42
C ASN A 98 -32.16 -21.26 -9.49
N SER A 99 -30.90 -20.83 -9.61
CA SER A 99 -30.52 -19.50 -10.13
C SER A 99 -29.17 -19.58 -10.87
N LEU A 100 -28.88 -20.73 -11.48
CA LEU A 100 -27.67 -21.08 -12.23
C LEU A 100 -27.57 -20.37 -13.60
N GLY A 101 -28.17 -19.17 -13.74
CA GLY A 101 -28.41 -18.53 -15.03
C GLY A 101 -27.52 -17.35 -15.38
N LYS A 102 -26.66 -16.81 -14.49
CA LYS A 102 -25.99 -15.52 -14.78
C LYS A 102 -24.52 -15.36 -14.38
N HIS A 103 -23.90 -16.24 -13.60
CA HIS A 103 -22.51 -16.03 -13.17
C HIS A 103 -21.56 -16.99 -13.88
N LYS A 104 -21.47 -16.83 -15.20
CA LYS A 104 -20.25 -17.21 -15.93
C LYS A 104 -19.15 -16.34 -15.31
N LEU A 105 -18.16 -16.94 -14.65
CA LEU A 105 -16.90 -16.27 -14.25
C LEU A 105 -16.07 -15.88 -15.48
N LEU A 106 -16.67 -15.10 -16.38
CA LEU A 106 -15.95 -14.19 -17.23
C LEU A 106 -16.01 -12.88 -16.47
N ILE A 107 -14.94 -12.50 -15.78
CA ILE A 107 -14.77 -11.08 -15.43
C ILE A 107 -14.63 -10.35 -16.77
N ASN A 108 -15.77 -10.05 -17.38
CA ASN A 108 -15.85 -9.27 -18.61
C ASN A 108 -15.37 -7.87 -18.27
N ASN A 109 -14.39 -7.42 -19.05
CA ASN A 109 -14.16 -6.00 -19.23
C ASN A 109 -15.28 -5.50 -20.15
N THR A 110 -16.31 -4.86 -19.61
CA THR A 110 -17.18 -3.99 -20.43
C THR A 110 -16.40 -2.71 -20.70
N PRO A 111 -16.11 -2.34 -21.95
CA PRO A 111 -15.50 -1.06 -22.26
C PRO A 111 -16.62 -0.02 -22.38
N GLU A 112 -16.91 0.71 -21.31
CA GLU A 112 -17.77 1.89 -21.39
C GLU A 112 -17.06 3.13 -20.86
N GLY A 113 -16.86 4.11 -21.76
CA GLY A 113 -16.40 5.48 -21.52
C GLY A 113 -14.88 5.60 -21.35
N GLY A 114 -14.09 6.05 -22.31
CA GLY A 114 -14.30 7.24 -23.13
C GLY A 114 -13.48 8.38 -22.53
N GLN A 115 -12.23 8.52 -22.98
CA GLN A 115 -11.46 9.78 -23.00
C GLN A 115 -10.21 9.55 -23.87
N GLN A 116 -10.43 9.63 -25.18
CA GLN A 116 -9.46 10.30 -26.03
C GLN A 116 -9.61 11.79 -25.73
N GLU A 117 -8.62 12.40 -25.09
CA GLU A 117 -8.24 13.77 -25.44
C GLU A 117 -6.75 13.73 -25.79
N PHE A 118 -6.50 13.58 -27.09
CA PHE A 118 -5.22 13.93 -27.67
C PHE A 118 -5.11 15.46 -27.70
N PHE A 119 -4.01 15.94 -27.11
CA PHE A 119 -3.29 17.19 -27.43
C PHE A 119 -3.93 18.55 -27.10
N PHE A 120 -3.23 19.29 -26.23
CA PHE A 120 -2.43 20.42 -26.72
C PHE A 120 -1.10 20.49 -25.96
N LYS A 121 0.02 20.36 -26.68
CA LYS A 121 1.26 21.00 -26.26
C LYS A 121 1.00 22.51 -26.26
N LYS A 122 1.21 23.21 -25.15
CA LYS A 122 1.46 24.65 -25.22
C LYS A 122 2.45 25.10 -24.15
N THR A 123 3.47 25.78 -24.67
CA THR A 123 4.55 26.55 -24.04
C THR A 123 5.51 25.79 -23.14
#